data_AF-A0A7H9BL62-F1
#
_entry.id   AF-A0A7H9BL62-F1
#
_cell.length_a   1.000
_cell.length_b   1.000
_cell.length_c   1.000
_cell.angle_alpha   90.00
_cell.angle_beta   90.00
_cell.angle_gamma   90.00
#
_symmetry.space_group_name_H-M   'P 1'
#
loop_
_entity.id
_entity.type
_entity.pdbx_description
1 polymer ?
#
loop_
_entity_poly.entity_id
_entity_poly.type
_entity_poly.pdbx_seq_one_letter_code
_entity_poly.pdbx_strand_id
1 'polypeptide(L)'
;MAHDAEFERKKAAALAELKASSIVRGYAQPLYLLCAWFFGLQLRPPHYSNPIAVIIGNTFEVAMAMVLLKWVVGYFLNANMFAEGMGQILGTAFFISIFTTFYCRYQARKNKLSDWDRL
;
A
#
# COMPACT_ATOMS: atom_id res chain seq x y z
N MET A 1 -15.22 7.94 -19.18
CA MET A 1 -14.52 9.04 -19.87
C MET A 1 -14.32 10.26 -18.96
N ALA A 2 -15.36 11.00 -18.55
CA ALA A 2 -15.16 12.17 -17.67
C ALA A 2 -14.63 11.80 -16.26
N HIS A 3 -15.11 10.69 -15.68
CA HIS A 3 -14.65 10.17 -14.39
C HIS A 3 -13.17 9.77 -14.40
N ASP A 4 -12.70 9.18 -15.52
CA ASP A 4 -11.32 8.73 -15.67
C ASP A 4 -10.35 9.92 -15.79
N ALA A 5 -10.76 10.96 -16.52
CA ALA A 5 -10.00 12.19 -16.63
C ALA A 5 -9.90 12.94 -15.28
N GLU A 6 -10.98 12.96 -14.50
CA GLU A 6 -10.96 13.56 -13.16
C GLU A 6 -10.05 12.78 -12.20
N PHE A 7 -10.14 11.45 -12.21
CA PHE A 7 -9.30 10.60 -11.38
C PHE A 7 -7.80 10.81 -11.71
N GLU A 8 -7.43 10.80 -12.99
CA GLU A 8 -6.03 10.99 -13.40
C GLU A 8 -5.52 12.40 -13.04
N ARG A 9 -6.38 13.44 -13.14
CA ARG A 9 -6.04 14.79 -12.66
C ARG A 9 -5.73 14.80 -11.17
N LYS A 10 -6.63 14.23 -10.34
CA LYS A 10 -6.47 14.16 -8.88
C LYS A 10 -5.25 13.31 -8.48
N LYS A 11 -5.05 12.18 -9.16
CA LYS A 11 -3.88 11.32 -8.99
C LYS A 11 -2.58 12.07 -9.29
N ALA A 12 -2.51 12.82 -10.39
CA ALA A 12 -1.34 13.61 -10.72
C ALA A 12 -1.05 14.70 -9.66
N ALA A 13 -2.09 15.40 -9.19
CA ALA A 13 -1.97 16.39 -8.11
C ALA A 13 -1.50 15.77 -6.79
N ALA A 14 -2.10 14.65 -6.37
CA ALA A 14 -1.70 13.92 -5.17
C ALA A 14 -0.24 13.44 -5.25
N LEU A 15 0.20 12.94 -6.41
CA LEU A 15 1.59 12.52 -6.60
C LEU A 15 2.57 13.70 -6.60
N ALA A 16 2.17 14.86 -7.10
CA ALA A 16 2.96 16.08 -7.01
C ALA A 16 3.11 16.54 -5.55
N GLU A 17 2.03 16.56 -4.76
CA GLU A 17 2.08 16.87 -3.33
C GLU A 17 2.97 15.87 -2.57
N LEU A 18 2.80 14.57 -2.82
CA LEU A 18 3.62 13.54 -2.18
C LEU A 18 5.10 13.69 -2.54
N LYS A 19 5.43 14.03 -3.79
CA LYS A 19 6.81 14.27 -4.23
C LYS A 19 7.41 15.53 -3.62
N ALA A 20 6.60 16.56 -3.38
CA ALA A 20 7.03 17.79 -2.71
C ALA A 20 7.17 17.63 -1.19
N SER A 21 6.54 16.59 -0.61
CA SER A 21 6.60 16.28 0.81
C SER A 21 7.89 15.57 1.22
N SER A 22 8.10 15.44 2.53
CA SER A 22 9.20 14.66 3.10
C SER A 22 8.93 13.14 3.14
N ILE A 23 7.86 12.67 2.51
CA ILE A 23 7.42 11.27 2.56
C ILE A 23 8.30 10.41 1.66
N VAL A 24 8.80 9.30 2.19
CA VAL A 24 9.61 8.35 1.42
C VAL A 24 8.75 7.73 0.31
N ARG A 25 9.32 7.65 -0.90
CA ARG A 25 8.63 7.19 -2.11
C ARG A 25 7.92 5.84 -1.95
N GLY A 26 8.54 4.88 -1.25
CA GLY A 26 7.95 3.56 -1.02
C GLY A 26 6.61 3.62 -0.26
N TYR A 27 6.43 4.57 0.65
CA TYR A 27 5.14 4.78 1.33
C TYR A 27 4.15 5.60 0.49
N ALA A 28 4.64 6.47 -0.39
CA ALA A 28 3.80 7.27 -1.29
C ALA A 28 3.23 6.42 -2.45
N GLN A 29 4.02 5.47 -2.97
CA GLN A 29 3.71 4.63 -4.12
C GLN A 29 4.14 3.17 -3.86
N PRO A 30 3.41 2.43 -3.00
CA PRO A 30 3.69 1.02 -2.75
C PRO A 30 3.46 0.15 -3.99
N LEU A 31 4.07 -1.03 -4.05
CA LEU A 31 4.05 -1.88 -5.25
C LEU A 31 2.63 -2.33 -5.61
N TYR A 32 1.79 -2.67 -4.63
CA TYR A 32 0.41 -3.07 -4.90
C TYR A 32 -0.37 -1.97 -5.65
N LEU A 33 -0.07 -0.69 -5.37
CA LEU A 33 -0.73 0.44 -5.99
C LEU A 33 -0.27 0.64 -7.43
N LEU A 34 1.04 0.47 -7.68
CA LEU A 34 1.58 0.51 -9.03
C LEU A 34 1.00 -0.61 -9.91
N CYS A 35 0.90 -1.82 -9.36
CA CYS A 35 0.24 -2.94 -10.03
C CYS A 35 -1.23 -2.63 -10.30
N ALA A 36 -1.97 -2.10 -9.33
CA ALA A 36 -3.37 -1.76 -9.50
C ALA A 36 -3.58 -0.74 -10.63
N TRP A 37 -2.77 0.32 -10.69
CA TRP A 37 -2.82 1.31 -11.77
C TRP A 37 -2.44 0.72 -13.13
N PHE A 38 -1.47 -0.20 -13.17
CA PHE A 38 -1.09 -0.90 -14.39
C PHE A 38 -2.27 -1.73 -14.95
N PHE A 39 -3.07 -2.34 -14.09
CA PHE A 39 -4.31 -3.05 -14.47
C PHE A 39 -5.53 -2.13 -14.66
N GLY A 40 -5.36 -0.80 -14.64
CA GLY A 40 -6.44 0.17 -14.86
C GLY A 40 -7.36 0.39 -13.66
N LEU A 41 -7.02 -0.10 -12.47
CA LEU A 41 -7.80 0.14 -11.26
C LEU A 41 -7.59 1.56 -10.75
N GLN A 42 -8.68 2.27 -10.45
CA GLN A 42 -8.65 3.65 -9.96
C GLN A 42 -8.52 3.71 -8.44
N LEU A 43 -7.36 3.25 -7.92
CA LEU A 43 -7.06 3.31 -6.49
C LEU A 43 -6.40 4.63 -6.10
N ARG A 44 -6.86 5.21 -5.00
CA ARG A 44 -6.26 6.42 -4.41
C ARG A 44 -4.90 6.09 -3.77
N PRO A 45 -3.94 7.02 -3.76
CA PRO A 45 -2.69 6.82 -3.03
C PRO A 45 -2.95 6.62 -1.52
N PRO A 46 -2.04 5.96 -0.77
CA PRO A 46 -2.34 5.47 0.58
C PRO A 46 -2.69 6.58 1.57
N HIS A 47 -2.10 7.76 1.38
CA HIS A 47 -2.32 8.95 2.21
C HIS A 47 -3.70 9.60 1.98
N TYR A 48 -4.33 9.32 0.84
CA TYR A 48 -5.62 9.87 0.40
C TYR A 48 -6.74 8.81 0.37
N SER A 49 -6.43 7.58 0.79
CA SER A 49 -7.32 6.43 0.71
C SER A 49 -7.97 6.09 2.07
N ASN A 50 -8.98 5.22 2.02
CA ASN A 50 -9.58 4.63 3.22
C ASN A 50 -8.53 3.75 3.92
N PRO A 51 -8.39 3.85 5.27
CA PRO A 51 -7.43 3.04 6.01
C PRO A 51 -7.57 1.53 5.78
N ILE A 52 -8.79 1.02 5.58
CA ILE A 52 -9.04 -0.41 5.33
C ILE A 52 -8.40 -0.84 3.99
N ALA A 53 -8.55 -0.04 2.93
CA ALA A 53 -7.95 -0.35 1.63
C ALA A 53 -6.41 -0.37 1.71
N VAL A 54 -5.82 0.55 2.49
CA VAL A 54 -4.38 0.58 2.73
C VAL A 54 -3.91 -0.64 3.50
N ILE A 55 -4.64 -1.05 4.55
CA ILE A 55 -4.32 -2.24 5.34
C ILE A 55 -4.34 -3.48 4.45
N ILE A 56 -5.39 -3.68 3.65
CA ILE A 56 -5.52 -4.85 2.77
C ILE A 56 -4.39 -4.88 1.73
N GLY A 57 -4.14 -3.76 1.04
CA GLY A 57 -3.10 -3.66 0.02
C GLY A 57 -1.70 -3.91 0.58
N ASN A 58 -1.37 -3.26 1.70
CA ASN A 58 -0.09 -3.48 2.38
C ASN A 58 0.05 -4.91 2.93
N THR A 59 -1.03 -5.50 3.46
CA THR A 59 -0.99 -6.86 4.01
C THR A 59 -0.63 -7.85 2.92
N PHE A 60 -1.27 -7.70 1.75
CA PHE A 60 -0.96 -8.53 0.59
C PHE A 60 0.50 -8.35 0.12
N GLU A 61 0.96 -7.10 -0.02
CA GLU A 61 2.34 -6.81 -0.45
C GLU A 61 3.38 -7.39 0.52
N VAL A 62 3.23 -7.16 1.82
CA VAL A 62 4.14 -7.64 2.85
C VAL A 62 4.10 -9.16 2.96
N ALA A 63 2.92 -9.77 2.93
CA ALA A 63 2.78 -11.23 2.97
C ALA A 63 3.46 -11.88 1.76
N MET A 64 3.26 -11.33 0.56
CA MET A 64 3.90 -11.82 -0.65
C MET A 64 5.43 -11.68 -0.58
N ALA A 65 5.94 -10.54 -0.10
CA ALA A 65 7.37 -10.33 0.09
C ALA A 65 7.97 -11.35 1.08
N MET A 66 7.27 -11.65 2.18
CA MET A 66 7.70 -12.65 3.16
C MET A 66 7.69 -14.08 2.61
N VAL A 67 6.68 -14.44 1.82
CA VAL A 67 6.61 -15.76 1.15
C VAL A 67 7.76 -15.90 0.17
N LEU A 68 7.99 -14.88 -0.68
CA LEU A 68 9.09 -14.87 -1.64
C LEU A 68 10.46 -14.97 -0.94
N LEU A 69 10.65 -14.23 0.18
CA LEU A 69 11.87 -14.29 0.97
C LEU A 69 12.14 -15.69 1.51
N LYS A 70 11.13 -16.35 2.10
CA LYS A 70 11.26 -17.74 2.59
C LYS A 70 11.64 -18.70 1.46
N TRP A 71 11.06 -18.51 0.28
CA TRP A 71 11.36 -19.33 -0.89
C TRP A 71 12.80 -19.15 -1.37
N VAL A 72 13.30 -17.91 -1.45
CA VAL A 72 14.68 -17.60 -1.84
C VAL A 72 15.71 -18.15 -0.84
N VAL A 73 15.40 -18.13 0.46
CA VAL A 73 16.28 -18.64 1.53
C VAL A 73 16.27 -20.19 1.60
N GLY A 74 15.53 -20.86 0.72
CA GLY A 74 15.50 -22.33 0.63
C GLY A 74 14.65 -23.00 1.72
N TYR A 75 13.78 -22.23 2.39
CA TYR A 75 12.78 -22.78 3.31
C TYR A 75 11.62 -23.36 2.49
N PHE A 76 11.76 -24.61 2.06
CA PHE A 76 10.64 -25.39 1.52
C PHE A 76 9.78 -25.89 2.68
N LEU A 77 8.65 -25.24 2.91
CA LEU A 77 7.68 -25.69 3.90
C LEU A 77 7.03 -26.99 3.40
N ASN A 78 7.13 -28.06 4.17
CA ASN A 78 6.25 -29.23 3.99
C ASN A 78 4.78 -28.78 4.09
N ALA A 79 3.86 -29.44 3.38
CA ALA A 79 2.46 -28.96 3.25
C ALA A 79 1.78 -28.62 4.60
N ASN A 80 2.07 -29.38 5.67
CA ASN A 80 1.55 -29.11 7.01
C ASN A 80 2.19 -27.86 7.66
N MET A 81 3.49 -27.65 7.46
CA MET A 81 4.19 -26.44 7.91
C MET A 81 3.84 -25.21 7.08
N PHE A 82 3.34 -25.41 5.86
CA PHE A 82 2.90 -24.33 4.99
C PHE A 82 1.65 -23.64 5.55
N ALA A 83 0.63 -24.41 5.96
CA ALA A 83 -0.61 -23.85 6.49
C ALA A 83 -0.40 -23.03 7.79
N GLU A 84 0.36 -23.58 8.74
CA GLU A 84 0.71 -22.88 9.99
C GLU A 84 1.59 -21.65 9.72
N GLY A 85 2.56 -21.78 8.81
CA GLY A 85 3.45 -20.69 8.40
C GLY A 85 2.71 -19.55 7.70
N MET A 86 1.65 -19.85 6.93
CA MET A 86 0.82 -18.85 6.26
C MET A 86 0.01 -18.01 7.25
N GLY A 87 -0.54 -18.64 8.29
CA GLY A 87 -1.24 -17.91 9.36
C GLY A 87 -0.34 -16.89 10.06
N GLN A 88 0.90 -17.29 10.37
CA GLN A 88 1.89 -16.39 10.96
C GLN A 88 2.28 -15.25 10.01
N ILE A 89 2.53 -15.54 8.73
CA ILE A 89 2.89 -14.52 7.73
C ILE A 89 1.76 -13.50 7.60
N LEU A 90 0.52 -13.96 7.44
CA LEU A 90 -0.64 -13.08 7.29
C LEU A 90 -0.87 -12.25 8.55
N GLY A 91 -0.75 -12.87 9.74
CA GLY A 91 -0.84 -12.17 11.02
C GLY A 91 0.21 -11.05 11.14
N THR A 92 1.48 -11.38 10.92
CA THR A 92 2.57 -10.39 10.97
C THR A 92 2.40 -9.29 9.92
N ALA A 93 2.06 -9.64 8.68
CA ALA A 93 1.82 -8.68 7.61
C ALA A 93 0.66 -7.73 7.93
N PHE A 94 -0.42 -8.26 8.52
CA PHE A 94 -1.57 -7.46 8.94
C PHE A 94 -1.20 -6.46 10.05
N PHE A 95 -0.48 -6.90 11.09
CA PHE A 95 -0.01 -6.01 12.14
C PHE A 95 0.91 -4.91 11.59
N ILE A 96 1.89 -5.25 10.76
CA ILE A 96 2.77 -4.27 10.09
C ILE A 96 1.94 -3.27 9.27
N SER A 97 0.90 -3.74 8.60
CA SER A 97 0.03 -2.90 7.76
C SER A 97 -0.82 -1.92 8.57
N ILE A 98 -1.26 -2.31 9.76
CA ILE A 98 -1.92 -1.38 10.70
C ILE A 98 -0.96 -0.25 11.07
N PHE A 99 0.25 -0.57 11.53
CA PHE A 99 1.25 0.44 11.90
C PHE A 99 1.59 1.36 10.73
N THR A 100 1.79 0.78 9.55
CA THR A 100 2.07 1.54 8.32
C THR A 100 0.93 2.48 7.97
N THR A 101 -0.32 2.05 8.14
CA THR A 101 -1.50 2.88 7.88
C THR A 101 -1.57 4.08 8.83
N PHE A 102 -1.33 3.86 10.12
CA PHE A 102 -1.25 4.97 11.08
C PHE A 102 -0.10 5.91 10.77
N TYR A 103 1.06 5.38 10.38
CA TYR A 103 2.21 6.16 9.96
C TYR A 103 1.90 7.04 8.74
N CYS A 104 1.23 6.50 7.71
CA CYS A 104 0.78 7.27 6.55
C CYS A 104 -0.17 8.41 6.96
N ARG A 105 -1.13 8.17 7.87
CA ARG A 105 -2.03 9.23 8.34
C ARG A 105 -1.30 10.30 9.14
N TYR A 106 -0.37 9.89 9.99
CA TYR A 106 0.48 10.82 10.74
C TYR A 106 1.32 11.68 9.79
N GLN A 107 1.94 11.08 8.78
CA GLN A 107 2.73 11.78 7.77
C GLN A 107 1.87 12.72 6.92
N ALA A 108 0.65 12.32 6.54
CA ALA A 108 -0.29 13.17 5.81
C ALA A 108 -0.61 14.45 6.61
N ARG A 109 -0.89 14.30 7.90
CA ARG A 109 -1.15 15.44 8.81
C ARG A 109 0.09 16.30 9.02
N LYS A 110 1.26 15.68 9.24
CA LYS A 110 2.53 16.37 9.45
C LYS A 110 2.94 17.21 8.24
N ASN A 111 2.76 16.67 7.02
CA ASN A 111 3.07 17.37 5.77
C ASN A 111 1.91 18.24 5.25
N LYS A 112 0.80 18.35 6.00
CA LYS A 112 -0.39 19.14 5.64
C LYS A 112 -0.89 18.84 4.23
N LEU A 113 -0.92 17.56 3.85
CA LEU A 113 -1.43 17.13 2.55
C LEU A 113 -2.90 17.55 2.38
N SER A 114 -3.28 17.87 1.16
CA SER A 114 -4.67 18.24 0.85
C SER A 114 -5.61 17.04 1.03
N ASP A 115 -6.91 17.31 1.21
CA ASP A 115 -7.92 16.25 1.16
C ASP A 115 -8.15 15.83 -0.30
N TRP A 116 -8.37 14.53 -0.54
CA TRP A 116 -8.59 13.99 -1.90
C TRP A 116 -9.73 14.68 -2.64
N ASP A 117 -10.82 14.98 -1.94
CA ASP A 117 -12.00 15.59 -2.54
C ASP A 117 -11.79 17.08 -2.89
N ARG A 118 -10.71 17.69 -2.38
CA ARG A 118 -10.30 19.08 -2.64
C ARG A 118 -9.23 19.20 -3.72
N LEU A 119 -8.68 18.09 -4.22
CA LEU A 119 -7.69 18.05 -5.30
C LEU A 119 -8.30 18.31 -6.68
#